data_AF-A0A7T1AZU8-F1
#
_entry.id   AF-A0A7T1AZU8-F1
#
_cell.length_a   1.000
_cell.length_b   1.000
_cell.length_c   1.000
_cell.angle_alpha   90.00
_cell.angle_beta   90.00
_cell.angle_gamma   90.00
#
_symmetry.space_group_name_H-M   'P 1'
#
loop_
_entity.id
_entity.type
_entity.pdbx_description
1 polymer ?
#
loop_
_entity_poly.entity_id
_entity_poly.type
_entity_poly.pdbx_seq_one_letter_code
_entity_poly.pdbx_strand_id
1 'polypeptide(L)' 'MSLPVAIIVGIIAIPIYAYFWAAIFRWDNNRKAKGNKLKLMRKSTFYSIFIVQAIGAAICVILAIYISYFK' A
#
# COMPACT_ATOMS: atom_id res chain seq x y z
N MET A 1 16.80 6.18 -16.76
CA MET A 1 15.56 6.89 -16.37
C MET A 1 15.94 7.82 -15.24
N SER A 2 15.64 9.11 -15.36
CA SER A 2 16.16 10.13 -14.45
C SER A 2 15.58 9.95 -13.04
N LEU A 3 16.44 10.11 -12.03
CA LEU A 3 16.10 10.10 -10.60
C LEU A 3 14.79 10.80 -10.21
N PRO A 4 14.46 11.97 -10.80
CA PRO A 4 13.22 12.68 -10.50
C PRO A 4 11.97 11.87 -10.86
N VAL A 5 12.00 11.10 -11.94
CA VAL A 5 10.87 10.29 -12.38
C VAL A 5 10.61 9.16 -11.38
N ALA A 6 11.66 8.53 -10.84
CA ALA A 6 11.51 7.49 -9.82
C ALA A 6 10.92 8.05 -8.51
N ILE A 7 11.34 9.25 -8.10
CA ILE A 7 10.81 9.92 -6.91
C ILE A 7 9.35 10.34 -7.12
N ILE A 8 9.02 10.93 -8.27
CA ILE A 8 7.65 11.35 -8.59
C ILE A 8 6.72 10.14 -8.66
N VAL A 9 7.15 9.06 -9.32
CA VAL A 9 6.39 7.81 -9.38
C VAL A 9 6.23 7.20 -8.00
N GLY A 10 7.25 7.22 -7.14
CA GLY A 10 7.12 6.77 -5.75
C GLY A 10 6.10 7.59 -4.94
N ILE A 11 6.20 8.93 -5.01
CA ILE A 11 5.31 9.85 -4.29
C ILE A 11 3.86 9.72 -4.75
N ILE A 12 3.62 9.42 -6.03
CA ILE A 12 2.26 9.31 -6.60
C ILE A 12 1.71 7.89 -6.46
N ALA A 13 2.51 6.86 -6.75
CA ALA A 13 2.06 5.47 -6.74
C ALA A 13 1.76 4.98 -5.32
N ILE A 14 2.51 5.40 -4.31
CA ILE A 14 2.30 4.99 -2.91
C ILE A 14 0.91 5.41 -2.38
N PRO A 15 0.50 6.69 -2.44
CA PRO A 15 -0.82 7.10 -1.97
C PRO A 15 -1.94 6.51 -2.82
N ILE A 16 -1.78 6.39 -4.14
CA ILE A 16 -2.78 5.73 -5.01
C ILE A 16 -2.97 4.27 -4.60
N TYR A 17 -1.88 3.55 -4.39
CA TYR A 17 -1.90 2.15 -3.97
C TYR A 17 -2.51 2.00 -2.57
N ALA A 18 -2.16 2.88 -1.63
CA ALA A 18 -2.77 2.92 -0.30
C ALA A 18 -4.29 3.18 -0.38
N TYR A 19 -4.73 4.10 -1.24
CA TYR A 19 -6.14 4.44 -1.42
C TYR A 19 -6.93 3.28 -2.03
N PHE A 20 -6.33 2.60 -3.02
CA PHE A 20 -6.92 1.43 -3.68
C PHE A 20 -7.12 0.27 -2.69
N TRP A 21 -6.12 -0.02 -1.87
CA TRP A 21 -6.24 -1.04 -0.82
C TRP A 21 -7.25 -0.65 0.24
N ALA A 22 -7.26 0.61 0.70
CA ALA A 22 -8.28 1.10 1.62
C ALA A 22 -9.70 0.92 1.06
N ALA A 23 -9.90 1.14 -0.24
CA ALA A 23 -11.18 0.91 -0.91
C ALA A 23 -11.57 -0.58 -0.93
N ILE A 24 -10.65 -1.48 -1.26
CA ILE A 24 -10.87 -2.94 -1.23
C ILE A 24 -11.25 -3.39 0.18
N PHE A 25 -10.53 -2.94 1.21
CA PHE A 25 -10.83 -3.31 2.59
C PHE A 25 -12.18 -2.77 3.06
N ARG A 26 -12.54 -1.55 2.65
CA ARG A 26 -13.86 -0.97 2.96
C ARG A 26 -14.98 -1.74 2.27
N TRP A 27 -14.74 -2.20 1.05
CA TRP A 27 -15.66 -3.03 0.28
C TRP A 27 -15.84 -4.42 0.90
N ASP A 28 -14.75 -5.09 1.29
CA ASP A 28 -14.78 -6.40 1.95
C ASP A 28 -15.48 -6.32 3.32
N ASN A 29 -15.21 -5.27 4.12
CA ASN A 29 -15.92 -5.05 5.38
C ASN A 29 -17.41 -4.77 5.17
N ASN A 30 -17.80 -3.98 4.15
CA ASN A 30 -19.21 -3.75 3.83
C ASN A 30 -19.92 -5.02 3.38
N ARG A 31 -19.25 -5.91 2.62
CA ARG A 31 -19.81 -7.23 2.24
C ARG A 31 -19.99 -8.14 3.44
N LYS A 32 -19.03 -8.17 4.37
CA LYS A 32 -19.11 -8.95 5.61
C LYS A 32 -20.18 -8.41 6.57
N ALA A 33 -20.37 -7.09 6.62
CA ALA A 33 -21.43 -6.46 7.42
C ALA A 33 -22.84 -6.68 6.87
N LYS A 34 -23.01 -6.91 5.55
CA LYS A 34 -24.32 -7.02 4.90
C LYS A 34 -24.99 -8.40 4.91
N GLY A 35 -24.39 -9.44 5.51
CA GLY A 35 -25.14 -10.69 5.71
C GLY A 35 -24.37 -12.02 5.67
N ASN A 36 -23.05 -12.03 5.42
CA ASN A 36 -22.28 -13.25 5.59
C ASN A 36 -21.72 -13.29 7.02
N LYS A 37 -21.93 -14.39 7.76
CA LYS A 37 -21.37 -14.70 9.10
C LYS A 37 -19.82 -14.75 9.15
N LEU A 38 -19.14 -14.09 8.22
CA LEU A 38 -17.69 -13.94 8.17
C LEU A 38 -17.26 -12.86 9.16
N LYS A 39 -16.39 -13.24 10.09
CA LYS A 39 -15.82 -12.37 11.12
C LYS A 39 -15.25 -11.10 10.47
N LEU A 40 -15.78 -9.94 10.85
CA LEU A 40 -15.28 -8.63 10.41
C LEU A 40 -13.75 -8.56 10.60
N MET A 41 -13.06 -7.97 9.65
CA MET A 41 -11.61 -7.84 9.74
C MET A 41 -11.29 -6.91 10.91
N ARG A 42 -10.55 -7.43 11.91
CA ARG A 42 -10.21 -6.67 13.11
C ARG A 42 -9.32 -5.49 12.71
N LYS A 43 -9.58 -4.29 13.26
CA LYS A 43 -8.76 -3.09 13.01
C LYS A 43 -7.25 -3.34 13.16
N SER A 44 -6.86 -4.22 14.08
CA SER A 44 -5.46 -4.63 14.29
C SER A 44 -4.85 -5.31 13.06
N THR A 45 -5.59 -6.18 12.39
CA THR A 45 -5.11 -6.91 11.20
C THR A 45 -4.95 -5.96 10.01
N PHE A 46 -5.86 -4.98 9.87
CA PHE A 46 -5.73 -3.92 8.86
C PHE A 46 -4.47 -3.09 9.07
N TYR A 47 -4.22 -2.62 10.30
CA TYR A 47 -3.02 -1.83 10.61
C TYR A 47 -1.73 -2.63 10.41
N SER A 48 -1.69 -3.92 10.77
CA SER A 48 -0.51 -4.75 10.51
C SER A 48 -0.22 -4.89 9.01
N ILE A 49 -1.24 -5.15 8.18
CA ILE A 49 -1.04 -5.27 6.73
C ILE A 49 -0.62 -3.92 6.14
N PHE A 50 -1.22 -2.83 6.60
CA PHE A 50 -0.87 -1.48 6.15
C PHE A 50 0.58 -1.12 6.48
N ILE A 51 1.04 -1.43 7.70
CA ILE A 51 2.42 -1.19 8.14
C ILE A 51 3.42 -2.02 7.31
N VAL A 52 3.14 -3.30 7.10
CA VAL A 52 4.01 -4.16 6.27
C VAL A 52 4.10 -3.65 4.84
N GLN A 53 2.98 -3.22 4.26
CA GLN A 53 2.98 -2.64 2.91
C GLN A 53 3.70 -1.29 2.83
N ALA A 54 3.58 -0.43 3.85
CA ALA A 54 4.30 0.84 3.93
C ALA A 54 5.82 0.62 4.02
N ILE A 55 6.26 -0.34 4.83
CA ILE A 55 7.68 -0.72 4.94
C ILE A 55 8.19 -1.28 3.61
N GLY A 56 7.42 -2.17 2.97
CA GLY A 56 7.77 -2.73 1.67
C GLY A 56 7.91 -1.66 0.59
N ALA A 57 6.99 -0.69 0.55
CA ALA A 57 7.04 0.43 -0.38
C ALA A 57 8.27 1.32 -0.16
N ALA A 58 8.62 1.61 1.10
CA ALA A 58 9.82 2.39 1.43
C ALA A 58 11.10 1.68 0.97
N ILE A 59 11.20 0.36 1.18
CA ILE A 59 12.34 -0.45 0.73
C ILE A 59 12.45 -0.43 -0.80
N CYS A 60 11.33 -0.57 -1.51
CA CYS A 60 11.30 -0.47 -2.97
C CYS A 60 11.77 0.90 -3.48
N VAL A 61 11.36 1.99 -2.81
CA VAL A 61 11.82 3.35 -3.16
C VAL A 61 13.33 3.48 -2.93
N ILE A 62 13.85 3.00 -1.80
CA ILE A 62 15.30 3.04 -1.50
C ILE A 62 16.09 2.24 -2.52
N LEU A 63 15.63 1.04 -2.87
CA LEU A 63 16.25 0.21 -3.92
C LEU A 63 16.20 0.88 -5.29
N ALA A 64 15.07 1.50 -5.65
CA ALA A 64 14.94 2.20 -6.93
C ALA A 64 15.88 3.41 -7.00
N ILE A 65 16.02 4.18 -5.90
CA ILE A 65 16.99 5.27 -5.80
C ILE A 65 18.41 4.73 -5.93
N TYR A 66 18.75 3.65 -5.20
CA TYR A 66 20.06 3.03 -5.23
C TYR A 66 20.46 2.57 -6.64
N ILE A 67 19.58 1.82 -7.31
CA ILE A 67 19.80 1.36 -8.69
C ILE A 67 19.89 2.55 -9.66
N SER A 68 19.17 3.64 -9.42
CA SER A 68 19.22 4.82 -10.28
C SER A 68 20.49 5.68 -10.06
N TYR A 69 21.10 5.64 -8.87
CA TYR A 69 22.29 6.43 -8.52
C TYR A 69 23.60 5.69 -8.79
N PHE A 70 23.61 4.36 -8.60
CA PHE A 70 24.81 3.52 -8.73
C PHE A 70 24.87 2.75 -10.05
N LYS A 71 24.13 3.21 -11.07
CA LYS A 71 24.24 2.75 -12.45
C LYS A 71 25.02 3.75 -13.29
#